data_AF-A0A8I1EBJ0-F1
#
_entry.id   AF-A0A8I1EBJ0-F1
#
_cell.length_a   1.000
_cell.length_b   1.000
_cell.length_c   1.000
_cell.angle_alpha   90.00
_cell.angle_beta   90.00
_cell.angle_gamma   90.00
#
_symmetry.space_group_name_H-M   'P 1'
#
loop_
_entity.id
_entity.type
_entity.pdbx_description
1 polymer ?
#
loop_
_entity_poly.entity_id
_entity_poly.type
_entity_poly.pdbx_seq_one_letter_code
_entity_poly.pdbx_strand_id
1 'polypeptide(L)'
;MRRIIDFMNICIVTNRGCNLRCTHCYVEPELLASKFKMTEANYQLAYERIEQLVGTDQHVKRVNVEVLGGEISRMPFEFWERQLPFSLEKHARLKHLTGHSAAFAWCTNMIIQDPRYFGLLNEHGDDPNWEVFIPWEMDTNRFGRNNKLFPKYLQNVQRLDRAKKAINIIPTKYMLSLPIQEIKAFIQENGFSDLSCDMLYPYGSGKAYFEANQPAFHEVSQFYIDMTEALIDEDWITISPWDEVSGCLQTGKGFNLNGNDAYDMTIEPDGSVVLNSSMTGSEAPLPSQALYLDAENWALKAFFENIRQMDVKYSVEFDQCRQCEYLRYCNGGYYHYKYLPSDQISLYDSEDCAGYKRFWDYAKQRLGDRVANISDLNHATIRSQIRENRGKPRQEASDQSIRESDLPRDYEGYFASIAKIPPHTTVIVDLKNLFDSSISERLWFYDGLGLSPVIEQATVDDLDQKSLRNIARNMVGGNYKAVETDPELVWSYVRRFPSDWAAMYILDASAATEALQDPLAKGTEPTVGRSGIVIDHRNDEVFRFVTKYPIPSGLLDLLAPYRNQALTAASMAFVSKVGQYLNTESILIARSRS
;
A
#
# COMPACT_ATOMS: atom_id res chain seq x y z
N MET A 1 -11.72 -1.02 -10.82
CA MET A 1 -11.87 -0.45 -9.47
C MET A 1 -10.60 0.29 -9.11
N ARG A 2 -10.72 1.48 -8.52
CA ARG A 2 -9.57 2.23 -8.00
C ARG A 2 -8.96 1.54 -6.79
N ARG A 3 -7.64 1.48 -6.74
CA ARG A 3 -6.84 0.86 -5.68
C ARG A 3 -6.00 1.95 -5.03
N ILE A 4 -6.04 2.05 -3.70
CA ILE A 4 -5.36 3.12 -2.96
C ILE A 4 -4.09 2.55 -2.36
N ILE A 5 -2.96 2.96 -2.93
CA ILE A 5 -1.60 2.61 -2.50
C ILE A 5 -0.77 3.89 -2.63
N ASP A 6 -0.69 4.67 -1.55
CA ASP A 6 -0.09 6.01 -1.54
C ASP A 6 0.81 6.26 -0.31
N PHE A 7 1.20 5.17 0.36
CA PHE A 7 2.03 5.16 1.55
C PHE A 7 3.45 4.72 1.23
N MET A 8 4.45 5.42 1.76
CA MET A 8 5.85 5.06 1.63
C MET A 8 6.35 4.57 2.99
N ASN A 9 6.64 3.27 3.11
CA ASN A 9 7.31 2.72 4.29
C ASN A 9 8.79 2.50 3.99
N ILE A 10 9.65 3.12 4.81
CA ILE A 10 11.11 3.00 4.67
C ILE A 10 11.70 2.57 6.00
N CYS A 11 12.38 1.44 6.01
CA CYS A 11 13.08 0.96 7.17
C CYS A 11 14.57 1.32 7.09
N ILE A 12 15.10 1.98 8.12
CA ILE A 12 16.54 2.21 8.29
C ILE A 12 17.07 1.15 9.26
N VAL A 13 17.85 0.20 8.74
CA VAL A 13 18.48 -0.84 9.56
C VAL A 13 19.83 -0.32 10.06
N THR A 14 19.90 0.03 11.34
CA THR A 14 21.14 0.58 11.92
C THR A 14 22.21 -0.49 12.17
N ASN A 15 21.79 -1.73 12.44
CA ASN A 15 22.65 -2.88 12.60
C ASN A 15 21.83 -4.17 12.49
N ARG A 16 22.37 -5.25 11.91
CA ARG A 16 21.67 -6.55 11.88
C ARG A 16 21.90 -7.40 13.14
N GLY A 17 22.85 -7.04 13.98
CA GLY A 17 23.17 -7.79 15.20
C GLY A 17 22.01 -7.81 16.19
N CYS A 18 21.68 -8.99 16.75
CA CYS A 18 20.67 -9.12 17.83
C CYS A 18 21.22 -9.93 19.01
N ASN A 19 20.73 -9.62 20.22
CA ASN A 19 20.99 -10.39 21.44
C ASN A 19 19.98 -11.52 21.68
N LEU A 20 18.94 -11.62 20.86
CA LEU A 20 17.92 -12.68 20.88
C LEU A 20 17.95 -13.53 19.61
N ARG A 21 17.26 -14.68 19.65
CA ARG A 21 17.10 -15.62 18.53
C ARG A 21 15.65 -16.13 18.53
N CYS A 22 14.72 -15.24 18.18
CA CYS A 22 13.29 -15.56 18.11
C CYS A 22 13.05 -16.55 16.97
N THR A 23 12.17 -17.53 17.17
CA THR A 23 11.90 -18.59 16.19
C THR A 23 11.16 -18.10 14.94
N HIS A 24 10.45 -16.97 15.04
CA HIS A 24 9.76 -16.34 13.91
C HIS A 24 10.61 -15.28 13.18
N CYS A 25 11.83 -15.00 13.64
CA CYS A 25 12.64 -13.94 13.05
C CYS A 25 12.97 -14.28 11.59
N TYR A 26 12.63 -13.40 10.65
CA TYR A 26 12.93 -13.58 9.23
C TYR A 26 14.40 -13.27 8.89
N VAL A 27 15.16 -12.67 9.81
CA VAL A 27 16.58 -12.32 9.59
C VAL A 27 17.47 -13.54 9.75
N GLU A 28 18.29 -13.80 8.73
CA GLU A 28 19.20 -14.94 8.72
C GLU A 28 20.14 -14.97 9.96
N PRO A 29 20.40 -16.14 10.58
CA PRO A 29 21.17 -16.26 11.83
C PRO A 29 22.57 -15.64 11.80
N GLU A 30 23.25 -15.69 10.65
CA GLU A 30 24.56 -15.09 10.39
C GLU A 30 24.52 -13.57 10.49
N LEU A 31 23.48 -12.93 9.96
CA LEU A 31 23.27 -11.50 10.03
C LEU A 31 23.01 -11.06 11.48
N LEU A 32 22.29 -11.88 12.26
CA LEU A 32 22.06 -11.63 13.69
C LEU A 32 23.34 -11.69 14.54
N ALA A 33 24.41 -12.32 14.04
CA ALA A 33 25.72 -12.34 14.67
C ALA A 33 26.62 -11.16 14.24
N SER A 34 26.21 -10.40 13.22
CA SER A 34 26.99 -9.29 12.69
C SER A 34 27.27 -8.23 13.76
N LYS A 35 28.49 -7.69 13.69
CA LYS A 35 28.94 -6.53 14.48
C LYS A 35 28.97 -5.25 13.65
N PHE A 36 28.61 -5.34 12.37
CA PHE A 36 28.59 -4.20 11.47
C PHE A 36 27.46 -3.25 11.87
N LYS A 37 27.75 -1.96 11.84
CA LYS A 37 26.88 -0.88 12.32
C LYS A 37 26.90 0.26 11.32
N MET A 38 25.76 0.90 11.14
CA MET A 38 25.61 2.08 10.32
C MET A 38 26.41 3.24 10.92
N THR A 39 27.03 4.04 10.05
CA THR A 39 27.70 5.27 10.45
C THR A 39 26.69 6.41 10.60
N GLU A 40 27.02 7.44 11.38
CA GLU A 40 26.17 8.64 11.49
C GLU A 40 25.99 9.33 10.13
N ALA A 41 27.05 9.37 9.31
CA ALA A 41 26.99 9.94 7.97
C ALA A 41 25.98 9.20 7.08
N ASN A 42 25.99 7.86 7.08
CA ASN A 42 25.01 7.07 6.31
C ASN A 42 23.59 7.27 6.85
N TYR A 43 23.41 7.33 8.17
CA TYR A 43 22.11 7.55 8.78
C TYR A 43 21.51 8.91 8.40
N GLN A 44 22.32 9.97 8.43
CA GLN A 44 21.88 11.31 8.02
C GLN A 44 21.60 11.38 6.52
N LEU A 45 22.48 10.79 5.70
CA LEU A 45 22.28 10.70 4.25
C LEU A 45 21.00 9.94 3.90
N ALA A 46 20.66 8.88 4.63
CA ALA A 46 19.40 8.15 4.45
C ALA A 46 18.19 9.08 4.54
N TYR A 47 18.11 9.93 5.57
CA TYR A 47 17.02 10.90 5.68
C TYR A 47 17.01 11.93 4.55
N GLU A 48 18.17 12.42 4.11
CA GLU A 48 18.23 13.34 2.94
C GLU A 48 17.71 12.67 1.67
N ARG A 49 18.03 11.40 1.47
CA ARG A 49 17.56 10.60 0.33
C ARG A 49 16.07 10.31 0.40
N ILE A 50 15.54 10.00 1.58
CA ILE A 50 14.09 9.83 1.82
C ILE A 50 13.34 11.12 1.47
N GLU A 51 13.81 12.27 1.94
CA GLU A 51 13.20 13.57 1.61
C GLU A 51 13.19 13.83 0.09
N GLN A 52 14.29 13.52 -0.62
CA GLN A 52 14.37 13.65 -2.08
C GLN A 52 13.38 12.72 -2.79
N LEU A 53 13.23 11.48 -2.31
CA LEU A 53 12.31 10.49 -2.88
C LEU A 53 10.84 10.90 -2.70
N VAL A 54 10.47 11.41 -1.52
CA VAL A 54 9.13 11.97 -1.26
C VAL A 54 8.79 13.10 -2.24
N GLY A 55 9.77 13.92 -2.61
CA GLY A 55 9.60 14.99 -3.60
C GLY A 55 9.57 14.50 -5.06
N THR A 56 10.02 13.28 -5.33
CA THR A 56 10.16 12.72 -6.68
C THR A 56 8.88 12.04 -7.14
N ASP A 57 8.21 11.26 -6.27
CA ASP A 57 7.01 10.51 -6.62
C ASP A 57 5.72 11.23 -6.20
N GLN A 58 4.95 11.69 -7.18
CA GLN A 58 3.68 12.38 -6.98
C GLN A 58 2.54 11.45 -6.49
N HIS A 59 2.73 10.13 -6.52
CA HIS A 59 1.76 9.15 -6.04
C HIS A 59 1.67 9.12 -4.52
N VAL A 60 2.80 9.26 -3.86
CA VAL A 60 2.88 9.19 -2.40
C VAL A 60 2.25 10.42 -1.75
N LYS A 61 1.54 10.15 -0.66
CA LYS A 61 0.91 11.17 0.20
C LYS A 61 1.30 11.02 1.66
N ARG A 62 1.83 9.87 2.05
CA ARG A 62 2.17 9.54 3.42
C ARG A 62 3.53 8.85 3.44
N VAL A 63 4.30 9.11 4.48
CA VAL A 63 5.61 8.49 4.68
C VAL A 63 5.73 8.03 6.12
N ASN A 64 6.25 6.83 6.30
CA ASN A 64 6.66 6.26 7.56
C ASN A 64 8.13 5.88 7.45
N VAL A 65 8.87 6.18 8.51
CA VAL A 65 10.26 5.74 8.61
C VAL A 65 10.41 4.99 9.91
N GLU A 66 10.76 3.72 9.77
CA GLU A 66 10.98 2.82 10.88
C GLU A 66 12.47 2.64 11.09
N VAL A 67 12.92 2.73 12.34
CA VAL A 67 14.28 2.35 12.67
C VAL A 67 14.27 0.95 13.20
N LEU A 68 14.91 0.07 12.42
CA LEU A 68 15.03 -1.33 12.71
C LEU A 68 16.48 -1.72 12.98
N GLY A 69 16.64 -2.98 13.35
CA GLY A 69 17.91 -3.66 13.47
C GLY A 69 17.70 -5.14 13.73
N GLY A 70 18.74 -5.82 14.17
CA GLY A 70 18.55 -7.01 15.00
C GLY A 70 18.05 -6.61 16.39
N GLU A 71 18.82 -5.74 17.06
CA GLU A 71 18.39 -5.00 18.25
C GLU A 71 19.05 -3.63 18.24
N ILE A 72 18.25 -2.57 18.14
CA ILE A 72 18.76 -1.21 17.91
C ILE A 72 19.51 -0.62 19.11
N SER A 73 19.25 -1.09 20.33
CA SER A 73 20.05 -0.73 21.52
C SER A 73 21.47 -1.33 21.51
N ARG A 74 21.83 -2.15 20.51
CA ARG A 74 23.22 -2.61 20.29
C ARG A 74 24.09 -1.57 19.60
N MET A 75 23.51 -0.50 19.07
CA MET A 75 24.27 0.69 18.71
C MET A 75 24.93 1.29 19.97
N PRO A 76 26.04 2.03 19.84
CA PRO A 76 26.56 2.82 20.96
C PRO A 76 25.49 3.83 21.41
N PHE A 77 25.37 4.05 22.72
CA PHE A 77 24.41 5.03 23.27
C PHE A 77 24.60 6.41 22.64
N GLU A 78 25.85 6.81 22.44
CA GLU A 78 26.23 8.12 21.91
C GLU A 78 25.74 8.32 20.47
N PHE A 79 25.60 7.24 19.68
CA PHE A 79 24.98 7.33 18.35
C PHE A 79 23.55 7.83 18.49
N TRP A 80 22.77 7.18 19.36
CA TRP A 80 21.36 7.47 19.57
C TRP A 80 21.09 8.79 20.29
N GLU A 81 21.96 9.18 21.22
CA GLU A 81 21.94 10.50 21.85
C GLU A 81 21.96 11.63 20.81
N ARG A 82 22.66 11.43 19.68
CA ARG A 82 22.68 12.37 18.55
C ARG A 82 21.58 12.12 17.53
N GLN A 83 21.35 10.86 17.16
CA GLN A 83 20.46 10.53 16.04
C GLN A 83 18.97 10.55 16.40
N LEU A 84 18.58 10.33 17.66
CA LEU A 84 17.17 10.43 18.07
C LEU A 84 16.61 11.83 17.84
N PRO A 85 17.16 12.91 18.45
CA PRO A 85 16.64 14.26 18.22
C PRO A 85 16.70 14.67 16.75
N PHE A 86 17.76 14.28 16.03
CA PHE A 86 17.85 14.49 14.58
C PHE A 86 16.69 13.81 13.83
N SER A 87 16.37 12.56 14.16
CA SER A 87 15.26 11.83 13.53
C SER A 87 13.93 12.50 13.80
N LEU A 88 13.66 12.92 15.04
CA LEU A 88 12.42 13.62 15.41
C LEU A 88 12.25 14.93 14.63
N GLU A 89 13.32 15.72 14.47
CA GLU A 89 13.32 16.92 13.63
C GLU A 89 12.99 16.59 12.17
N LYS A 90 13.60 15.53 11.62
CA LYS A 90 13.34 15.08 10.26
C LYS A 90 11.90 14.60 10.06
N HIS A 91 11.32 13.90 11.02
CA HIS A 91 9.91 13.48 10.96
C HIS A 91 8.95 14.67 11.01
N ALA A 92 9.24 15.68 11.85
CA ALA A 92 8.47 16.92 11.85
C ALA A 92 8.51 17.61 10.47
N ARG A 93 9.68 17.60 9.80
CA ARG A 93 9.83 18.12 8.43
C ARG A 93 9.07 17.28 7.40
N LEU A 94 9.16 15.95 7.44
CA LEU A 94 8.42 15.05 6.56
C LEU A 94 6.90 15.22 6.70
N LYS A 95 6.42 15.40 7.93
CA LYS A 95 5.02 15.74 8.22
C LYS A 95 4.60 17.06 7.57
N HIS A 96 5.46 18.07 7.60
CA HIS A 96 5.19 19.33 6.91
C HIS A 96 5.16 19.18 5.38
N LEU A 97 6.09 18.41 4.81
CA LEU A 97 6.18 18.17 3.36
C LEU A 97 4.98 17.36 2.83
N THR A 98 4.55 16.34 3.56
CA THR A 98 3.48 15.44 3.11
C THR A 98 2.08 15.92 3.51
N GLY A 99 1.97 16.82 4.49
CA GLY A 99 0.70 17.26 5.07
C GLY A 99 -0.03 16.16 5.85
N HIS A 100 0.63 15.02 6.10
CA HIS A 100 0.09 13.85 6.80
C HIS A 100 1.04 13.44 7.94
N SER A 101 0.56 12.61 8.86
CA SER A 101 1.39 12.06 9.92
C SER A 101 2.56 11.26 9.33
N ALA A 102 3.77 11.57 9.82
CA ALA A 102 4.94 10.72 9.69
C ALA A 102 5.28 10.23 11.10
N ALA A 103 5.18 8.93 11.33
CA ALA A 103 5.53 8.32 12.61
C ALA A 103 6.97 7.82 12.54
N PHE A 104 7.71 7.99 13.63
CA PHE A 104 9.00 7.37 13.86
C PHE A 104 8.80 6.21 14.83
N ALA A 105 9.00 4.98 14.38
CA ALA A 105 8.93 3.80 15.24
C ALA A 105 10.34 3.39 15.69
N TRP A 106 10.57 3.42 17.00
CA TRP A 106 11.80 2.90 17.61
C TRP A 106 11.58 1.44 18.05
N CYS A 107 11.98 0.48 17.24
CA CYS A 107 11.67 -0.94 17.45
C CYS A 107 12.71 -1.69 18.29
N THR A 108 12.38 -2.05 19.54
CA THR A 108 13.31 -2.73 20.46
C THR A 108 12.68 -3.95 21.14
N ASN A 109 13.46 -5.02 21.33
CA ASN A 109 13.03 -6.20 22.06
C ASN A 109 13.02 -6.04 23.59
N MET A 110 13.35 -4.84 24.09
CA MET A 110 13.39 -4.46 25.51
C MET A 110 14.39 -5.24 26.38
N ILE A 111 15.23 -6.12 25.82
CA ILE A 111 16.37 -6.72 26.51
C ILE A 111 17.59 -5.80 26.36
N ILE A 112 17.46 -4.58 26.85
CA ILE A 112 18.46 -3.52 26.76
C ILE A 112 19.60 -3.78 27.77
N GLN A 113 20.85 -3.63 27.31
CA GLN A 113 22.05 -3.82 28.13
C GLN A 113 22.52 -2.52 28.79
N ASP A 114 22.49 -1.39 28.08
CA ASP A 114 22.89 -0.09 28.60
C ASP A 114 21.66 0.64 29.21
N PRO A 115 21.61 0.84 30.53
CA PRO A 115 20.46 1.47 31.18
C PRO A 115 20.31 2.97 30.88
N ARG A 116 21.27 3.63 30.21
CA ARG A 116 21.15 5.04 29.82
C ARG A 116 20.05 5.27 28.78
N TYR A 117 19.75 4.27 27.95
CA TYR A 117 18.69 4.35 26.94
C TYR A 117 17.34 4.74 27.52
N PHE A 118 16.95 4.21 28.67
CA PHE A 118 15.65 4.54 29.28
C PHE A 118 15.53 6.04 29.61
N GLY A 119 16.63 6.68 30.03
CA GLY A 119 16.67 8.13 30.26
C GLY A 119 16.45 8.90 28.96
N LEU A 120 17.19 8.54 27.91
CA LEU A 120 17.07 9.15 26.58
C LEU A 120 15.65 8.99 26.01
N LEU A 121 15.06 7.78 26.08
CA LEU A 121 13.73 7.54 25.54
C LEU A 121 12.65 8.33 26.31
N ASN A 122 12.75 8.39 27.64
CA ASN A 122 11.80 9.17 28.45
C ASN A 122 11.96 10.69 28.30
N GLU A 123 13.17 11.18 28.01
CA GLU A 123 13.43 12.61 27.75
C GLU A 123 12.61 13.12 26.56
N HIS A 124 12.42 12.28 25.54
CA HIS A 124 11.66 12.60 24.34
C HIS A 124 10.21 12.08 24.38
N GLY A 125 9.72 11.55 25.50
CA GLY A 125 8.43 10.86 25.57
C GLY A 125 7.20 11.71 25.21
N ASP A 126 7.29 13.03 25.35
CA ASP A 126 6.22 13.97 25.02
C ASP A 126 6.21 14.37 23.53
N ASP A 127 7.20 13.95 22.72
CA ASP A 127 7.24 14.28 21.30
C ASP A 127 6.12 13.55 20.54
N PRO A 128 5.26 14.27 19.80
CA PRO A 128 4.11 13.67 19.14
C PRO A 128 4.45 12.86 17.88
N ASN A 129 5.70 12.87 17.42
CA ASN A 129 6.10 12.28 16.14
C ASN A 129 6.71 10.87 16.27
N TRP A 130 6.72 10.29 17.48
CA TRP A 130 7.29 8.95 17.66
C TRP A 130 6.68 8.14 18.80
N GLU A 131 7.03 6.86 18.78
CA GLU A 131 6.74 5.90 19.83
C GLU A 131 7.82 4.82 19.91
N VAL A 132 7.90 4.17 21.07
CA VAL A 132 8.73 2.97 21.27
C VAL A 132 7.86 1.77 20.93
N PHE A 133 8.24 1.06 19.87
CA PHE A 133 7.52 -0.10 19.35
C PHE A 133 8.09 -1.38 19.97
N ILE A 134 7.25 -2.09 20.72
CA ILE A 134 7.66 -3.13 21.66
C ILE A 134 6.92 -4.45 21.33
N PRO A 135 7.59 -5.44 20.73
CA PRO A 135 6.98 -6.70 20.35
C PRO A 135 6.78 -7.66 21.53
N TRP A 136 5.64 -8.34 21.56
CA TRP A 136 5.23 -9.24 22.64
C TRP A 136 4.57 -10.52 22.12
N GLU A 137 5.35 -11.61 22.07
CA GLU A 137 4.86 -12.95 21.73
C GLU A 137 5.53 -13.99 22.63
N MET A 138 4.75 -14.72 23.42
CA MET A 138 5.28 -15.64 24.44
C MET A 138 5.77 -16.98 23.88
N ASP A 139 5.30 -17.38 22.70
CA ASP A 139 5.55 -18.68 22.07
C ASP A 139 6.73 -18.69 21.09
N THR A 140 7.42 -17.57 20.97
CA THR A 140 8.44 -17.36 19.93
C THR A 140 9.88 -17.53 20.41
N ASN A 141 10.06 -18.02 21.65
CA ASN A 141 11.34 -18.05 22.36
C ASN A 141 12.00 -16.65 22.52
N ARG A 142 11.29 -15.55 22.25
CA ARG A 142 11.76 -14.17 22.49
C ARG A 142 12.21 -13.97 23.94
N PHE A 143 11.49 -14.57 24.88
CA PHE A 143 11.82 -14.49 26.31
C PHE A 143 12.77 -15.60 26.79
N GLY A 144 13.42 -16.30 25.85
CA GLY A 144 14.30 -17.42 26.12
C GLY A 144 13.58 -18.66 26.65
N ARG A 145 14.35 -19.73 26.88
CA ARG A 145 13.81 -21.01 27.36
C ARG A 145 13.06 -20.83 28.69
N ASN A 146 11.80 -21.27 28.72
CA ASN A 146 10.89 -21.14 29.87
C ASN A 146 10.66 -19.69 30.31
N ASN A 147 10.65 -18.73 29.36
CA ASN A 147 10.38 -17.31 29.62
C ASN A 147 11.29 -16.65 30.65
N LYS A 148 12.54 -17.12 30.78
CA LYS A 148 13.52 -16.61 31.75
C LYS A 148 13.81 -15.11 31.63
N LEU A 149 13.68 -14.54 30.44
CA LEU A 149 13.92 -13.11 30.19
C LEU A 149 12.67 -12.25 30.43
N PHE A 150 11.49 -12.84 30.58
CA PHE A 150 10.23 -12.11 30.71
C PHE A 150 10.19 -11.17 31.92
N PRO A 151 10.68 -11.53 33.13
CA PRO A 151 10.73 -10.59 34.25
C PRO A 151 11.59 -9.35 33.96
N LYS A 152 12.74 -9.53 33.29
CA LYS A 152 13.63 -8.43 32.91
C LYS A 152 12.99 -7.56 31.83
N TYR A 153 12.32 -8.18 30.86
CA TYR A 153 11.55 -7.47 29.83
C TYR A 153 10.51 -6.56 30.47
N LEU A 154 9.68 -7.09 31.39
CA LEU A 154 8.65 -6.33 32.08
C LEU A 154 9.23 -5.17 32.90
N GLN A 155 10.29 -5.43 33.65
CA GLN A 155 11.00 -4.38 34.39
C GLN A 155 11.47 -3.25 33.47
N ASN A 156 11.96 -3.58 32.28
CA ASN A 156 12.42 -2.58 31.31
C ASN A 156 11.26 -1.81 30.67
N VAL A 157 10.12 -2.45 30.38
CA VAL A 157 8.89 -1.77 29.94
C VAL A 157 8.41 -0.77 31.00
N GLN A 158 8.42 -1.16 32.27
CA GLN A 158 8.01 -0.30 33.38
C GLN A 158 8.95 0.90 33.61
N ARG A 159 10.20 0.84 33.14
CA ARG A 159 11.14 1.98 33.18
C ARG A 159 10.82 3.05 32.13
N LEU A 160 9.99 2.74 31.14
CA LEU A 160 9.46 3.69 30.17
C LEU A 160 8.11 4.20 30.69
N ASP A 161 8.15 5.19 31.57
CA ASP A 161 6.98 5.78 32.23
C ASP A 161 6.47 7.06 31.54
N ARG A 162 7.32 7.72 30.75
CA ARG A 162 6.97 8.91 29.97
C ARG A 162 6.92 8.66 28.46
N ALA A 163 7.72 7.72 27.96
CA ALA A 163 7.71 7.39 26.54
C ALA A 163 6.37 6.75 26.13
N LYS A 164 5.86 7.13 24.96
CA LYS A 164 4.74 6.45 24.33
C LYS A 164 5.17 5.04 23.94
N LYS A 165 4.35 4.05 24.29
CA LYS A 165 4.62 2.63 24.05
C LYS A 165 3.54 2.06 23.16
N ALA A 166 3.94 1.58 22.00
CA ALA A 166 3.12 0.73 21.16
C ALA A 166 3.48 -0.72 21.44
N ILE A 167 2.50 -1.54 21.80
CA ILE A 167 2.68 -2.99 21.82
C ILE A 167 2.49 -3.51 20.41
N ASN A 168 3.40 -4.35 19.95
CA ASN A 168 3.21 -5.10 18.72
C ASN A 168 2.94 -6.57 19.04
N ILE A 169 1.87 -7.11 18.48
CA ILE A 169 1.50 -8.52 18.63
C ILE A 169 1.52 -9.18 17.26
N ILE A 170 2.31 -10.22 17.10
CA ILE A 170 2.18 -11.12 15.95
C ILE A 170 1.11 -12.18 16.26
N PRO A 171 0.00 -12.25 15.52
CA PRO A 171 -1.06 -13.21 15.78
C PRO A 171 -0.63 -14.61 15.34
N THR A 172 -0.06 -15.37 16.28
CA THR A 172 0.23 -16.79 16.14
C THR A 172 -0.92 -17.63 16.70
N LYS A 173 -1.01 -18.91 16.34
CA LYS A 173 -1.99 -19.84 16.96
C LYS A 173 -1.99 -19.79 18.49
N TYR A 174 -0.82 -19.62 19.13
CA TYR A 174 -0.74 -19.50 20.58
C TYR A 174 -1.28 -18.15 21.06
N MET A 175 -0.86 -17.04 20.45
CA MET A 175 -1.32 -15.71 20.85
C MET A 175 -2.84 -15.59 20.74
N LEU A 176 -3.44 -16.17 19.70
CA LEU A 176 -4.90 -16.21 19.52
C LEU A 176 -5.61 -17.14 20.51
N SER A 177 -4.89 -18.06 21.17
CA SER A 177 -5.46 -18.95 22.20
C SER A 177 -5.51 -18.32 23.59
N LEU A 178 -4.83 -17.19 23.80
CA LEU A 178 -4.84 -16.48 25.07
C LEU A 178 -6.20 -15.81 25.29
N PRO A 179 -6.72 -15.77 26.53
CA PRO A 179 -7.92 -15.00 26.83
C PRO A 179 -7.69 -13.51 26.55
N ILE A 180 -8.60 -12.90 25.79
CA ILE A 180 -8.57 -11.46 25.43
C ILE A 180 -8.42 -10.56 26.67
N GLN A 181 -9.03 -10.95 27.79
CA GLN A 181 -8.92 -10.20 29.05
C GLN A 181 -7.51 -10.22 29.65
N GLU A 182 -6.72 -11.27 29.44
CA GLU A 182 -5.32 -11.31 29.87
C GLU A 182 -4.45 -10.38 29.02
N ILE A 183 -4.69 -10.34 27.71
CA ILE A 183 -4.02 -9.41 26.79
C ILE A 183 -4.38 -7.97 27.14
N LYS A 184 -5.67 -7.67 27.32
CA LYS A 184 -6.15 -6.36 27.77
C LYS A 184 -5.50 -5.94 29.09
N ALA A 185 -5.49 -6.81 30.09
CA ALA A 185 -4.86 -6.52 31.38
C ALA A 185 -3.37 -6.21 31.21
N PHE A 186 -2.65 -7.00 30.40
CA PHE A 186 -1.24 -6.75 30.12
C PHE A 186 -0.99 -5.38 29.48
N ILE A 187 -1.81 -4.99 28.49
CA ILE A 187 -1.75 -3.67 27.83
C ILE A 187 -1.95 -2.55 28.85
N GLN A 188 -3.01 -2.64 29.66
CA GLN A 188 -3.39 -1.61 30.63
C GLN A 188 -2.37 -1.48 31.77
N GLU A 189 -1.99 -2.59 32.39
CA GLU A 189 -1.07 -2.61 33.53
C GLU A 189 0.33 -2.09 33.19
N ASN A 190 0.72 -2.19 31.92
CA ASN A 190 2.03 -1.75 31.45
C ASN A 190 1.99 -0.43 30.65
N GLY A 191 0.82 0.22 30.56
CA GLY A 191 0.65 1.55 30.00
C GLY A 191 0.96 1.64 28.51
N PHE A 192 0.61 0.62 27.72
CA PHE A 192 0.69 0.67 26.26
C PHE A 192 -0.47 1.51 25.71
N SER A 193 -0.14 2.56 24.97
CA SER A 193 -1.11 3.52 24.42
C SER A 193 -1.53 3.18 22.99
N ASP A 194 -0.86 2.23 22.35
CA ASP A 194 -1.21 1.73 21.03
C ASP A 194 -1.06 0.20 21.01
N LEU A 195 -2.03 -0.46 20.36
CA LEU A 195 -1.99 -1.86 19.98
C LEU A 195 -1.83 -1.96 18.47
N SER A 196 -0.64 -2.36 18.04
CA SER A 196 -0.34 -2.73 16.67
C SER A 196 -0.25 -4.24 16.50
N CYS A 197 -0.49 -4.71 15.27
CA CYS A 197 -0.44 -6.11 14.93
C CYS A 197 0.27 -6.32 13.59
N ASP A 198 1.50 -6.84 13.66
CA ASP A 198 2.22 -7.32 12.48
C ASP A 198 1.82 -8.74 12.10
N MET A 199 1.95 -9.08 10.83
CA MET A 199 1.67 -10.43 10.35
C MET A 199 2.88 -11.36 10.50
N LEU A 200 2.62 -12.66 10.61
CA LEU A 200 3.69 -13.65 10.64
C LEU A 200 4.31 -13.82 9.24
N TYR A 201 5.61 -13.56 9.14
CA TYR A 201 6.31 -13.55 7.86
C TYR A 201 6.62 -14.96 7.34
N PRO A 202 6.29 -15.28 6.07
CA PRO A 202 6.56 -16.59 5.47
C PRO A 202 7.97 -16.75 4.87
N TYR A 203 8.97 -16.02 5.38
CA TYR A 203 10.30 -15.88 4.76
C TYR A 203 11.45 -16.14 5.73
N GLY A 204 12.65 -16.23 5.15
CA GLY A 204 13.92 -16.39 5.84
C GLY A 204 13.91 -17.52 6.86
N SER A 205 14.60 -17.30 7.98
CA SER A 205 14.65 -18.28 9.07
C SER A 205 13.32 -18.48 9.80
N GLY A 206 12.37 -17.56 9.66
CA GLY A 206 11.05 -17.62 10.28
C GLY A 206 10.07 -18.55 9.57
N LYS A 207 10.36 -18.94 8.32
CA LYS A 207 9.44 -19.70 7.46
C LYS A 207 8.93 -21.01 8.09
N ALA A 208 9.82 -21.80 8.69
CA ALA A 208 9.41 -23.06 9.33
C ALA A 208 8.47 -22.82 10.53
N TYR A 209 8.65 -21.71 11.24
CA TYR A 209 7.76 -21.32 12.32
C TYR A 209 6.42 -20.82 11.76
N PHE A 210 6.41 -20.05 10.66
CA PHE A 210 5.19 -19.66 9.95
C PHE A 210 4.34 -20.87 9.55
N GLU A 211 4.93 -21.86 8.88
CA GLU A 211 4.21 -23.06 8.41
C GLU A 211 3.49 -23.80 9.55
N ALA A 212 4.10 -23.85 10.74
CA ALA A 212 3.52 -24.50 11.91
C ALA A 212 2.48 -23.63 12.66
N ASN A 213 2.72 -22.32 12.75
CA ASN A 213 2.05 -21.44 13.71
C ASN A 213 1.14 -20.37 13.10
N GLN A 214 1.08 -20.25 11.76
CA GLN A 214 0.14 -19.37 11.09
C GLN A 214 -1.31 -19.79 11.38
N PRO A 215 -2.14 -18.94 12.01
CA PRO A 215 -3.56 -19.22 12.21
C PRO A 215 -4.36 -19.08 10.91
N ALA A 216 -5.57 -19.61 10.90
CA ALA A 216 -6.53 -19.36 9.83
C ALA A 216 -6.99 -17.89 9.85
N PHE A 217 -7.32 -17.33 8.68
CA PHE A 217 -7.62 -15.90 8.59
C PHE A 217 -8.87 -15.49 9.39
N HIS A 218 -9.85 -16.38 9.53
CA HIS A 218 -11.04 -16.11 10.33
C HIS A 218 -10.74 -15.99 11.83
N GLU A 219 -9.72 -16.71 12.33
CA GLU A 219 -9.27 -16.63 13.73
C GLU A 219 -8.63 -15.26 14.00
N VAL A 220 -7.82 -14.77 13.06
CA VAL A 220 -7.20 -13.43 13.14
C VAL A 220 -8.28 -12.34 13.10
N SER A 221 -9.25 -12.45 12.19
CA SER A 221 -10.39 -11.53 12.14
C SER A 221 -11.17 -11.53 13.45
N GLN A 222 -11.42 -12.70 14.04
CA GLN A 222 -12.13 -12.78 15.32
C GLN A 222 -11.31 -12.15 16.46
N PHE A 223 -10.00 -12.36 16.49
CA PHE A 223 -9.12 -11.71 17.44
C PHE A 223 -9.17 -10.18 17.32
N TYR A 224 -9.12 -9.62 16.11
CA TYR A 224 -9.26 -8.17 15.91
C TYR A 224 -10.62 -7.65 16.37
N ILE A 225 -11.70 -8.39 16.11
CA ILE A 225 -13.05 -8.05 16.61
C ILE A 225 -13.06 -8.03 18.14
N ASP A 226 -12.58 -9.09 18.78
CA ASP A 226 -12.64 -9.23 20.24
C ASP A 226 -11.74 -8.21 20.96
N MET A 227 -10.55 -7.96 20.43
CA MET A 227 -9.67 -6.89 20.94
C MET A 227 -10.30 -5.51 20.75
N THR A 228 -10.96 -5.26 19.61
CA THR A 228 -11.71 -4.02 19.38
C THR A 228 -12.80 -3.86 20.43
N GLU A 229 -13.69 -4.82 20.60
CA GLU A 229 -14.77 -4.72 21.61
C GLU A 229 -14.23 -4.57 23.04
N ALA A 230 -13.09 -5.19 23.35
CA ALA A 230 -12.50 -5.11 24.69
C ALA A 230 -11.87 -3.75 25.00
N LEU A 231 -11.36 -3.02 23.99
CA LEU A 231 -10.56 -1.80 24.17
C LEU A 231 -11.20 -0.53 23.60
N ILE A 232 -12.26 -0.61 22.78
CA ILE A 232 -12.81 0.55 22.06
C ILE A 232 -13.33 1.67 22.96
N ASP A 233 -13.72 1.36 24.20
CA ASP A 233 -14.17 2.34 25.19
C ASP A 233 -13.01 2.94 26.01
N GLU A 234 -11.76 2.54 25.74
CA GLU A 234 -10.56 3.04 26.38
C GLU A 234 -9.97 4.19 25.53
N ASP A 235 -10.45 5.42 25.72
CA ASP A 235 -10.10 6.61 24.90
C ASP A 235 -8.58 6.91 24.76
N TRP A 236 -7.75 6.31 25.61
CA TRP A 236 -6.29 6.51 25.63
C TRP A 236 -5.50 5.41 24.92
N ILE A 237 -6.16 4.35 24.43
CA ILE A 237 -5.55 3.26 23.67
C ILE A 237 -6.00 3.33 22.21
N THR A 238 -5.04 3.51 21.31
CA THR A 238 -5.26 3.31 19.89
C THR A 238 -5.26 1.82 19.57
N ILE A 239 -6.20 1.38 18.75
CA ILE A 239 -6.27 0.01 18.23
C ILE A 239 -5.96 0.12 16.75
N SER A 240 -4.68 0.05 16.39
CA SER A 240 -4.22 0.33 15.03
C SER A 240 -5.04 -0.42 13.98
N PRO A 241 -5.30 -1.75 14.08
CA PRO A 241 -6.16 -2.45 13.12
C PRO A 241 -7.56 -1.86 12.93
N TRP A 242 -8.18 -1.38 14.00
CA TRP A 242 -9.52 -0.78 13.96
C TRP A 242 -9.50 0.62 13.34
N ASP A 243 -8.61 1.49 13.81
CA ASP A 243 -8.51 2.89 13.33
C ASP A 243 -8.24 2.93 11.83
N GLU A 244 -7.40 2.00 11.41
CA GLU A 244 -7.07 1.74 10.04
C GLU A 244 -8.29 1.33 9.18
N VAL A 245 -8.94 0.20 9.49
CA VAL A 245 -10.11 -0.29 8.75
C VAL A 245 -11.27 0.71 8.78
N SER A 246 -11.59 1.22 9.97
CA SER A 246 -12.70 2.14 10.17
C SER A 246 -12.44 3.50 9.50
N GLY A 247 -11.22 4.04 9.62
CA GLY A 247 -10.80 5.27 8.94
C GLY A 247 -10.85 5.14 7.41
N CYS A 248 -10.51 3.98 6.87
CA CYS A 248 -10.68 3.65 5.46
C CYS A 248 -12.14 3.75 5.01
N LEU A 249 -13.04 3.10 5.75
CA LEU A 249 -14.48 3.10 5.46
C LEU A 249 -15.10 4.49 5.61
N GLN A 250 -14.66 5.31 6.57
CA GLN A 250 -15.19 6.65 6.81
C GLN A 250 -14.65 7.73 5.86
N THR A 251 -13.41 7.60 5.38
CA THR A 251 -12.74 8.66 4.61
C THR A 251 -12.50 8.29 3.16
N GLY A 252 -12.56 7.00 2.82
CA GLY A 252 -12.18 6.44 1.53
C GLY A 252 -10.72 6.63 1.16
N LYS A 253 -9.82 6.79 2.14
CA LYS A 253 -8.36 6.86 1.99
C LYS A 253 -7.71 5.55 2.45
N GLY A 254 -6.60 5.13 1.83
CA GLY A 254 -5.88 3.90 2.18
C GLY A 254 -5.14 3.97 3.52
N PHE A 255 -4.59 2.83 3.96
CA PHE A 255 -3.75 2.67 5.16
C PHE A 255 -2.90 1.37 5.09
N ASN A 256 -2.14 1.05 6.15
CA ASN A 256 -1.09 0.02 6.22
C ASN A 256 -1.43 -1.42 6.76
N LEU A 257 -2.68 -1.86 7.09
CA LEU A 257 -2.91 -3.24 7.65
C LEU A 257 -2.19 -4.33 6.87
N ASN A 258 -2.23 -4.16 5.56
CA ASN A 258 -1.98 -5.22 4.62
C ASN A 258 -0.54 -5.12 4.08
N GLY A 259 0.31 -4.21 4.57
CA GLY A 259 1.67 -4.03 4.07
C GLY A 259 1.73 -3.78 2.55
N ASN A 260 0.65 -3.26 1.96
CA ASN A 260 0.57 -2.93 0.53
C ASN A 260 0.97 -1.48 0.32
N ASP A 261 2.11 -1.08 0.87
CA ASP A 261 2.64 0.26 0.72
C ASP A 261 3.11 0.49 -0.71
N ALA A 262 3.10 1.74 -1.18
CA ALA A 262 3.74 2.08 -2.45
C ALA A 262 5.23 1.72 -2.40
N TYR A 263 5.87 1.95 -1.25
CA TYR A 263 7.25 1.59 -0.96
C TYR A 263 7.30 0.71 0.27
N ASP A 264 8.03 -0.38 0.16
CA ASP A 264 8.48 -1.15 1.31
C ASP A 264 9.98 -1.36 1.07
N MET A 265 10.79 -0.40 1.52
CA MET A 265 12.21 -0.32 1.17
C MET A 265 13.06 -0.33 2.44
N THR A 266 14.19 -1.02 2.41
CA THR A 266 15.17 -1.02 3.49
C THR A 266 16.48 -0.42 3.07
N ILE A 267 17.02 0.43 3.94
CA ILE A 267 18.37 0.97 3.85
C ILE A 267 19.22 0.22 4.88
N GLU A 268 20.16 -0.57 4.38
CA GLU A 268 21.07 -1.39 5.17
C GLU A 268 22.18 -0.57 5.83
N PRO A 269 22.89 -1.11 6.85
CA PRO A 269 23.93 -0.37 7.55
C PRO A 269 25.06 0.19 6.66
N ASP A 270 25.34 -0.45 5.51
CA ASP A 270 26.36 -0.01 4.56
C ASP A 270 25.85 1.06 3.58
N GLY A 271 24.56 1.39 3.64
CA GLY A 271 23.90 2.32 2.73
C GLY A 271 23.35 1.66 1.47
N SER A 272 23.41 0.33 1.35
CA SER A 272 22.72 -0.39 0.26
C SER A 272 21.21 -0.42 0.46
N VAL A 273 20.48 -0.61 -0.64
CA VAL A 273 19.01 -0.62 -0.66
C VAL A 273 18.47 -2.00 -1.02
N VAL A 274 17.47 -2.46 -0.28
CA VAL A 274 16.68 -3.66 -0.54
C VAL A 274 15.21 -3.27 -0.71
N LEU A 275 14.47 -3.89 -1.64
CA LEU A 275 13.10 -3.48 -2.00
C LEU A 275 12.02 -4.21 -1.20
N ASN A 276 12.35 -4.61 0.04
CA ASN A 276 11.41 -5.13 1.03
C ASN A 276 12.08 -5.18 2.42
N SER A 277 11.38 -4.76 3.47
CA SER A 277 11.91 -4.78 4.84
C SER A 277 11.94 -6.14 5.52
N SER A 278 11.09 -7.05 5.05
CA SER A 278 10.78 -8.31 5.73
C SER A 278 11.33 -9.55 5.01
N MET A 279 12.13 -9.32 3.97
CA MET A 279 12.83 -10.36 3.23
C MET A 279 14.33 -10.07 3.27
N THR A 280 15.11 -10.99 3.83
CA THR A 280 16.56 -10.81 4.01
C THR A 280 17.41 -11.94 3.45
N GLY A 281 16.76 -13.05 3.03
CA GLY A 281 17.42 -14.17 2.39
C GLY A 281 17.40 -14.08 0.87
N SER A 282 17.56 -15.24 0.22
CA SER A 282 17.57 -15.39 -1.25
C SER A 282 16.29 -14.90 -1.96
N GLU A 283 15.19 -14.80 -1.23
CA GLU A 283 13.88 -14.33 -1.69
C GLU A 283 13.75 -12.81 -1.71
N ALA A 284 14.70 -12.06 -1.14
CA ALA A 284 14.62 -10.61 -1.06
C ALA A 284 14.55 -9.99 -2.45
N PRO A 285 13.56 -9.12 -2.74
CA PRO A 285 13.53 -8.39 -3.99
C PRO A 285 14.66 -7.37 -3.99
N LEU A 286 15.58 -7.55 -4.93
CA LEU A 286 16.72 -6.65 -5.12
C LEU A 286 16.45 -5.71 -6.29
N PRO A 287 17.00 -4.48 -6.25
CA PRO A 287 17.12 -3.62 -7.43
C PRO A 287 17.78 -4.36 -8.60
N SER A 288 17.43 -3.99 -9.85
CA SER A 288 18.09 -4.52 -11.06
C SER A 288 19.60 -4.22 -11.07
N GLN A 289 20.00 -3.11 -10.42
CA GLN A 289 21.37 -2.74 -10.17
C GLN A 289 21.57 -2.33 -8.72
N ALA A 290 22.69 -2.73 -8.11
CA ALA A 290 23.01 -2.38 -6.74
C ALA A 290 22.90 -0.87 -6.52
N LEU A 291 22.09 -0.48 -5.55
CA LEU A 291 21.77 0.92 -5.26
C LEU A 291 22.28 1.28 -3.87
N TYR A 292 23.13 2.30 -3.81
CA TYR A 292 23.73 2.83 -2.58
C TYR A 292 23.36 4.29 -2.39
N LEU A 293 23.23 4.75 -1.14
CA LEU A 293 22.81 6.11 -0.79
C LEU A 293 23.62 7.24 -1.46
N ASP A 294 24.88 6.99 -1.81
CA ASP A 294 25.77 7.97 -2.44
C ASP A 294 25.61 8.06 -3.96
N ALA A 295 24.82 7.17 -4.57
CA ALA A 295 24.59 7.17 -6.01
C ALA A 295 24.00 8.50 -6.52
N GLU A 296 24.49 8.97 -7.67
CA GLU A 296 23.85 10.08 -8.38
C GLU A 296 22.41 9.70 -8.78
N ASN A 297 21.51 10.67 -8.74
CA ASN A 297 20.07 10.46 -9.04
C ASN A 297 19.42 9.35 -8.21
N TRP A 298 19.90 9.12 -6.97
CA TRP A 298 19.42 8.04 -6.09
C TRP A 298 17.89 7.98 -6.00
N ALA A 299 17.21 9.10 -5.79
CA ALA A 299 15.75 9.13 -5.63
C ALA A 299 15.01 8.61 -6.88
N LEU A 300 15.48 8.98 -8.09
CA LEU A 300 14.90 8.49 -9.34
C LEU A 300 15.13 6.99 -9.53
N LYS A 301 16.33 6.51 -9.20
CA LYS A 301 16.69 5.09 -9.27
C LYS A 301 15.89 4.28 -8.25
N ALA A 302 15.81 4.73 -7.00
CA ALA A 302 15.02 4.11 -5.95
C ALA A 302 13.54 4.02 -6.33
N PHE A 303 12.99 5.09 -6.91
CA PHE A 303 11.62 5.10 -7.42
C PHE A 303 11.41 4.06 -8.53
N PHE A 304 12.27 4.08 -9.56
CA PHE A 304 12.18 3.15 -10.68
C PHE A 304 12.30 1.69 -10.23
N GLU A 305 13.21 1.39 -9.32
CA GLU A 305 13.41 0.02 -8.83
C GLU A 305 12.23 -0.43 -7.96
N ASN A 306 11.71 0.44 -7.10
CA ASN A 306 10.58 0.13 -6.24
C ASN A 306 9.27 -0.09 -7.03
N ILE A 307 9.06 0.59 -8.17
CA ILE A 307 7.83 0.46 -8.96
C ILE A 307 7.57 -0.97 -9.46
N ARG A 308 8.60 -1.80 -9.51
CA ARG A 308 8.50 -3.21 -9.90
C ARG A 308 7.68 -4.01 -8.90
N GLN A 309 7.71 -3.60 -7.62
CA GLN A 309 6.85 -4.18 -6.59
C GLN A 309 5.38 -3.76 -6.76
N MET A 310 5.10 -2.66 -7.49
CA MET A 310 3.75 -2.13 -7.68
C MET A 310 2.89 -2.97 -8.60
N ASP A 311 3.47 -3.62 -9.63
CA ASP A 311 2.67 -4.52 -10.48
C ASP A 311 2.10 -5.66 -9.63
N VAL A 312 2.87 -6.30 -8.75
CA VAL A 312 2.33 -7.33 -7.84
C VAL A 312 1.26 -6.77 -6.92
N LYS A 313 1.50 -5.58 -6.34
CA LYS A 313 0.57 -4.94 -5.40
C LYS A 313 -0.78 -4.61 -6.04
N TYR A 314 -0.79 -4.11 -7.28
CA TYR A 314 -2.03 -3.82 -8.02
C TYR A 314 -2.62 -5.05 -8.72
N SER A 315 -1.79 -5.97 -9.22
CA SER A 315 -2.16 -7.02 -10.17
C SER A 315 -2.60 -8.34 -9.56
N VAL A 316 -2.22 -8.65 -8.31
CA VAL A 316 -2.67 -9.88 -7.64
C VAL A 316 -4.07 -9.72 -7.06
N GLU A 317 -5.00 -10.49 -7.62
CA GLU A 317 -6.39 -10.61 -7.16
C GLU A 317 -6.81 -12.07 -7.27
N PHE A 318 -7.18 -12.67 -6.15
CA PHE A 318 -7.87 -13.96 -6.14
C PHE A 318 -9.28 -13.80 -6.74
N ASP A 319 -9.91 -14.89 -7.16
CA ASP A 319 -11.25 -14.80 -7.77
C ASP A 319 -12.27 -14.10 -6.86
N GLN A 320 -12.20 -14.33 -5.53
CA GLN A 320 -13.06 -13.66 -4.54
C GLN A 320 -12.82 -12.14 -4.44
N CYS A 321 -11.68 -11.63 -4.89
CA CYS A 321 -11.35 -10.21 -4.84
C CYS A 321 -12.16 -9.41 -5.86
N ARG A 322 -12.48 -9.98 -7.03
CA ARG A 322 -12.96 -9.23 -8.21
C ARG A 322 -14.20 -8.37 -8.00
N GLN A 323 -15.06 -8.69 -7.02
CA GLN A 323 -16.26 -7.92 -6.67
C GLN A 323 -16.35 -7.58 -5.18
N CYS A 324 -15.24 -7.74 -4.45
CA CYS A 324 -15.15 -7.36 -3.05
C CYS A 324 -15.10 -5.84 -2.92
N GLU A 325 -16.03 -5.25 -2.18
CA GLU A 325 -16.08 -3.79 -1.97
C GLU A 325 -14.85 -3.21 -1.25
N TYR A 326 -14.18 -4.04 -0.44
CA TYR A 326 -12.99 -3.63 0.30
C TYR A 326 -11.70 -3.71 -0.54
N LEU A 327 -11.77 -4.23 -1.77
CA LEU A 327 -10.61 -4.47 -2.62
C LEU A 327 -9.77 -3.20 -2.86
N ARG A 328 -10.46 -2.06 -2.94
CA ARG A 328 -9.92 -0.71 -3.06
C ARG A 328 -8.91 -0.36 -1.95
N TYR A 329 -9.10 -0.91 -0.76
CA TYR A 329 -8.34 -0.60 0.45
C TYR A 329 -7.42 -1.75 0.85
N CYS A 330 -8.00 -2.95 0.90
CA CYS A 330 -7.34 -4.17 1.33
C CYS A 330 -6.25 -4.62 0.35
N ASN A 331 -6.38 -4.20 -0.91
CA ASN A 331 -5.45 -4.53 -1.97
C ASN A 331 -5.28 -6.05 -2.25
N GLY A 332 -6.18 -6.91 -1.76
CA GLY A 332 -6.11 -8.37 -1.92
C GLY A 332 -5.47 -9.09 -0.73
N GLY A 333 -5.31 -8.40 0.40
CA GLY A 333 -4.75 -8.95 1.63
C GLY A 333 -3.27 -8.65 1.78
N TYR A 334 -2.68 -9.19 2.85
CA TYR A 334 -1.30 -8.92 3.22
C TYR A 334 -0.33 -9.16 2.04
N TYR A 335 0.52 -8.18 1.72
CA TYR A 335 1.37 -8.17 0.52
C TYR A 335 2.19 -9.45 0.39
N HIS A 336 2.75 -9.91 1.48
CA HIS A 336 3.59 -11.09 1.53
C HIS A 336 2.86 -12.40 1.28
N TYR A 337 1.55 -12.47 1.54
CA TYR A 337 0.76 -13.64 1.20
C TYR A 337 0.50 -13.76 -0.30
N LYS A 338 0.67 -12.69 -1.07
CA LYS A 338 0.51 -12.71 -2.54
C LYS A 338 1.59 -13.53 -3.26
N TYR A 339 2.73 -13.78 -2.59
CA TYR A 339 3.81 -14.61 -3.11
C TYR A 339 3.68 -16.08 -2.70
N LEU A 340 2.74 -16.41 -1.81
CA LEU A 340 2.51 -17.79 -1.42
C LEU A 340 1.81 -18.53 -2.58
N PRO A 341 2.19 -19.80 -2.83
CA PRO A 341 1.44 -20.69 -3.71
C PRO A 341 -0.03 -20.80 -3.30
N SER A 342 -0.93 -20.94 -4.28
CA SER A 342 -2.38 -20.97 -4.04
C SER A 342 -2.81 -22.10 -3.10
N ASP A 343 -2.17 -23.27 -3.19
CA ASP A 343 -2.40 -24.40 -2.31
C ASP A 343 -1.97 -24.10 -0.87
N GLN A 344 -0.88 -23.35 -0.67
CA GLN A 344 -0.46 -22.91 0.66
C GLN A 344 -1.41 -21.89 1.28
N ILE A 345 -1.88 -20.90 0.50
CA ILE A 345 -2.87 -19.91 0.97
C ILE A 345 -4.18 -20.62 1.35
N SER A 346 -4.58 -21.63 0.58
CA SER A 346 -5.83 -22.37 0.82
C SER A 346 -5.88 -23.12 2.15
N LEU A 347 -4.72 -23.30 2.82
CA LEU A 347 -4.66 -23.85 4.16
C LEU A 347 -5.25 -22.92 5.23
N TYR A 348 -5.37 -21.62 4.92
CA TYR A 348 -5.75 -20.58 5.87
C TYR A 348 -7.05 -19.84 5.51
N ASP A 349 -7.61 -20.07 4.31
CA ASP A 349 -8.70 -19.27 3.72
C ASP A 349 -10.12 -19.88 3.80
N SER A 350 -10.32 -20.87 4.66
CA SER A 350 -11.55 -21.68 4.71
C SER A 350 -12.85 -20.91 5.03
N GLU A 351 -12.77 -19.85 5.83
CA GLU A 351 -13.93 -19.06 6.29
C GLU A 351 -13.73 -17.54 6.17
N ASP A 352 -12.54 -17.11 5.80
CA ASP A 352 -12.21 -15.70 5.55
C ASP A 352 -11.05 -15.64 4.56
N CYS A 353 -10.81 -14.48 3.96
CA CYS A 353 -9.71 -14.29 3.02
C CYS A 353 -8.48 -13.67 3.70
N ALA A 354 -7.34 -13.68 3.00
CA ALA A 354 -6.10 -13.01 3.41
C ALA A 354 -6.22 -11.49 3.64
N GLY A 355 -7.38 -10.92 3.31
CA GLY A 355 -7.76 -9.54 3.55
C GLY A 355 -8.65 -9.29 4.75
N TYR A 356 -8.95 -10.32 5.54
CA TYR A 356 -9.77 -10.23 6.76
C TYR A 356 -11.16 -9.65 6.52
N LYS A 357 -11.84 -10.10 5.45
CA LYS A 357 -13.15 -9.56 5.03
C LYS A 357 -14.15 -9.56 6.18
N ARG A 358 -14.11 -10.56 7.06
CA ARG A 358 -14.98 -10.63 8.24
C ARG A 358 -14.81 -9.41 9.16
N PHE A 359 -13.58 -8.95 9.38
CA PHE A 359 -13.31 -7.75 10.20
C PHE A 359 -13.79 -6.48 9.50
N TRP A 360 -13.62 -6.38 8.18
CA TRP A 360 -14.20 -5.29 7.39
C TRP A 360 -15.73 -5.24 7.47
N ASP A 361 -16.40 -6.39 7.36
CA ASP A 361 -17.85 -6.50 7.50
C ASP A 361 -18.32 -6.06 8.90
N TYR A 362 -17.61 -6.50 9.95
CA TYR A 362 -17.85 -6.04 11.31
C TYR A 362 -17.71 -4.51 11.44
N ALA A 363 -16.61 -3.93 10.93
CA ALA A 363 -16.38 -2.51 11.01
C ALA A 363 -17.43 -1.69 10.24
N LYS A 364 -17.80 -2.16 9.04
CA LYS A 364 -18.87 -1.56 8.24
C LYS A 364 -20.21 -1.59 9.00
N GLN A 365 -20.57 -2.73 9.59
CA GLN A 365 -21.79 -2.87 10.39
C GLN A 365 -21.79 -1.93 11.60
N ARG A 366 -20.67 -1.85 12.34
CA ARG A 366 -20.52 -1.00 13.52
C ARG A 366 -20.51 0.50 13.19
N LEU A 367 -19.99 0.88 12.02
CA LEU A 367 -19.98 2.27 11.57
C LEU A 367 -21.37 2.74 11.09
N GLY A 368 -22.16 1.85 10.48
CA GLY A 368 -23.49 2.16 9.95
C GLY A 368 -23.44 3.30 8.93
N ASP A 369 -24.25 4.34 9.12
CA ASP A 369 -24.35 5.49 8.22
C ASP A 369 -23.07 6.36 8.15
N ARG A 370 -22.05 6.06 8.98
CA ARG A 370 -20.74 6.74 8.94
C ARG A 370 -19.83 6.23 7.83
N VAL A 371 -20.20 5.14 7.14
CA VAL A 371 -19.43 4.61 6.00
C VAL A 371 -19.60 5.55 4.81
N ALA A 372 -18.49 5.99 4.23
CA ALA A 372 -18.52 6.93 3.12
C ALA A 372 -18.98 6.29 1.81
N ASN A 373 -19.75 7.06 1.03
CA ASN A 373 -20.12 6.67 -0.32
C ASN A 373 -18.99 7.00 -1.31
N ILE A 374 -18.46 5.97 -1.98
CA ILE A 374 -17.30 6.10 -2.86
C ILE A 374 -17.54 7.04 -4.03
N SER A 375 -18.73 6.98 -4.65
CA SER A 375 -19.06 7.86 -5.77
C SER A 375 -19.04 9.33 -5.36
N ASP A 376 -19.52 9.63 -4.14
CA ASP A 376 -19.51 10.98 -3.56
C ASP A 376 -18.06 11.47 -3.33
N LEU A 377 -17.22 10.62 -2.75
CA LEU A 377 -15.80 10.93 -2.50
C LEU A 377 -15.00 11.14 -3.79
N ASN A 378 -15.20 10.27 -4.79
CA ASN A 378 -14.58 10.38 -6.11
C ASN A 378 -14.98 11.72 -6.75
N HIS A 379 -16.27 12.07 -6.73
CA HIS A 379 -16.77 13.34 -7.26
C HIS A 379 -16.20 14.56 -6.53
N ALA A 380 -16.15 14.52 -5.19
CA ALA A 380 -15.59 15.59 -4.38
C ALA A 380 -14.10 15.82 -4.67
N THR A 381 -13.34 14.74 -4.83
CA THR A 381 -11.90 14.78 -5.15
C THR A 381 -11.66 15.43 -6.51
N ILE A 382 -12.38 14.99 -7.55
CA ILE A 382 -12.27 15.59 -8.89
C ILE A 382 -12.62 17.08 -8.86
N ARG A 383 -13.68 17.46 -8.13
CA ARG A 383 -14.03 18.88 -7.95
C ARG A 383 -12.94 19.69 -7.25
N SER A 384 -12.28 19.13 -6.23
CA SER A 384 -11.15 19.80 -5.57
C SER A 384 -10.01 20.04 -6.55
N GLN A 385 -9.62 19.01 -7.31
CA GLN A 385 -8.57 19.10 -8.33
C GLN A 385 -8.89 20.14 -9.39
N ILE A 386 -10.12 20.17 -9.92
CA ILE A 386 -10.55 21.19 -10.89
C ILE A 386 -10.45 22.61 -10.30
N ARG A 387 -10.80 22.79 -9.02
CA ARG A 387 -10.72 24.09 -8.33
C ARG A 387 -9.29 24.51 -8.05
N GLU A 388 -8.44 23.60 -7.59
CA GLU A 388 -7.02 23.85 -7.33
C GLU A 388 -6.25 24.20 -8.61
N ASN A 389 -6.71 23.67 -9.75
CA ASN A 389 -6.17 23.99 -11.07
C ASN A 389 -6.78 25.25 -11.69
N ARG A 390 -7.80 25.84 -11.08
CA ARG A 390 -8.48 27.04 -11.59
C ARG A 390 -7.59 28.27 -11.41
N GLY A 391 -7.24 28.93 -12.50
CA GLY A 391 -6.42 30.15 -12.48
C GLY A 391 -4.91 29.92 -12.40
N LYS A 392 -4.45 28.65 -12.34
CA LYS A 392 -3.06 28.34 -12.67
C LYS A 392 -2.91 28.48 -14.19
N PRO A 393 -1.89 29.20 -14.71
CA PRO A 393 -1.64 29.23 -16.14
C PRO A 393 -1.54 27.78 -16.62
N ARG A 394 -2.29 27.44 -17.67
CA ARG A 394 -2.15 26.14 -18.32
C ARG A 394 -0.69 26.06 -18.74
N GLN A 395 0.10 25.22 -18.07
CA GLN A 395 1.36 24.78 -18.63
C GLN A 395 0.95 24.06 -19.91
N GLU A 396 1.25 24.67 -21.06
CA GLU A 396 0.98 24.06 -22.36
C GLU A 396 1.59 22.66 -22.33
N ALA A 397 0.84 21.68 -22.85
CA ALA A 397 1.41 20.36 -23.08
C ALA A 397 2.69 20.60 -23.85
N SER A 398 3.81 20.12 -23.31
CA SER A 398 5.08 20.26 -24.01
C SER A 398 4.91 19.61 -25.38
N ASP A 399 5.06 20.37 -26.47
CA ASP A 399 5.13 19.81 -27.83
C ASP A 399 6.31 18.84 -27.98
N GLN A 400 7.19 18.77 -26.97
CA GLN A 400 8.28 17.81 -26.92
C GLN A 400 7.74 16.44 -26.54
N SER A 401 7.91 15.49 -27.46
CA SER A 401 7.81 14.07 -27.18
C SER A 401 9.21 13.46 -27.20
N ILE A 402 9.44 12.48 -26.33
CA ILE A 402 10.69 11.72 -26.27
C ILE A 402 10.32 10.25 -26.39
N ARG A 403 11.00 9.50 -27.26
CA ARG A 403 10.84 8.04 -27.37
C ARG A 403 11.81 7.38 -26.41
N GLU A 404 11.38 6.31 -25.73
CA GLU A 404 12.30 5.52 -24.90
C GLU A 404 13.48 4.99 -25.72
N SER A 405 13.25 4.70 -27.01
CA SER A 405 14.31 4.29 -27.95
C SER A 405 15.48 5.27 -28.08
N ASP A 406 15.23 6.55 -27.85
CA ASP A 406 16.16 7.65 -28.09
C ASP A 406 16.97 8.00 -26.82
N LEU A 407 16.58 7.44 -25.68
CA LEU A 407 17.29 7.60 -24.41
C LEU A 407 18.52 6.69 -24.35
N PRO A 408 19.56 7.05 -23.56
CA PRO A 408 20.71 6.18 -23.34
C PRO A 408 20.30 4.81 -22.81
N ARG A 409 21.05 3.78 -23.21
CA ARG A 409 20.79 2.38 -22.86
C ARG A 409 21.56 1.92 -21.62
N ASP A 410 22.56 2.66 -21.20
CA ASP A 410 23.21 2.45 -19.92
C ASP A 410 22.39 3.10 -18.79
N TYR A 411 22.43 2.46 -17.62
CA TYR A 411 21.58 2.83 -16.48
C TYR A 411 21.85 4.26 -16.01
N GLU A 412 23.13 4.64 -15.88
CA GLU A 412 23.52 5.98 -15.44
C GLU A 412 23.09 7.07 -16.43
N GLY A 413 23.39 6.89 -17.72
CA GLY A 413 23.00 7.81 -18.79
C GLY A 413 21.48 7.96 -18.91
N TYR A 414 20.73 6.86 -18.72
CA TYR A 414 19.27 6.89 -18.72
C TYR A 414 18.74 7.80 -17.61
N PHE A 415 19.11 7.55 -16.35
CA PHE A 415 18.61 8.36 -15.23
C PHE A 415 19.12 9.81 -15.27
N ALA A 416 20.33 10.05 -15.74
CA ALA A 416 20.85 11.40 -15.97
C ALA A 416 20.06 12.16 -17.05
N SER A 417 19.46 11.44 -18.01
CA SER A 417 18.59 12.02 -19.04
C SER A 417 17.18 12.26 -18.49
N ILE A 418 16.59 11.27 -17.81
CA ILE A 418 15.28 11.38 -17.17
C ILE A 418 15.23 12.55 -16.19
N ALA A 419 16.27 12.75 -15.37
CA ALA A 419 16.35 13.84 -14.40
C ALA A 419 16.23 15.25 -15.01
N LYS A 420 16.46 15.37 -16.33
CA LYS A 420 16.42 16.64 -17.07
C LYS A 420 15.11 16.83 -17.85
N ILE A 421 14.26 15.81 -17.92
CA ILE A 421 13.00 15.88 -18.64
C ILE A 421 12.02 16.77 -17.84
N PRO A 422 11.47 17.83 -18.44
CA PRO A 422 10.47 18.65 -17.78
C PRO A 422 9.20 17.84 -17.44
N PRO A 423 8.53 18.10 -16.32
CA PRO A 423 7.20 17.56 -16.05
C PRO A 423 6.24 17.77 -17.23
N HIS A 424 5.28 16.87 -17.40
CA HIS A 424 4.28 16.89 -18.49
C HIS A 424 4.83 16.68 -19.91
N THR A 425 6.11 16.33 -20.07
CA THR A 425 6.65 15.87 -21.35
C THR A 425 6.00 14.53 -21.74
N THR A 426 5.65 14.38 -23.02
CA THR A 426 5.13 13.11 -23.53
C THR A 426 6.26 12.10 -23.70
N VAL A 427 6.13 10.92 -23.08
CA VAL A 427 7.08 9.82 -23.24
C VAL A 427 6.44 8.74 -24.08
N ILE A 428 6.99 8.49 -25.27
CA ILE A 428 6.53 7.40 -26.15
C ILE A 428 7.21 6.11 -25.69
N VAL A 429 6.41 5.20 -25.12
CA VAL A 429 6.82 3.89 -24.61
C VAL A 429 6.81 2.89 -25.78
N ASP A 430 7.98 2.73 -26.40
CA ASP A 430 8.17 1.93 -27.62
C ASP A 430 9.09 0.72 -27.43
N LEU A 431 9.48 0.43 -26.19
CA LEU A 431 10.30 -0.73 -25.86
C LEU A 431 9.47 -1.80 -25.16
N LYS A 432 9.75 -3.06 -25.46
CA LYS A 432 9.13 -4.17 -24.71
C LYS A 432 9.63 -4.24 -23.26
N ASN A 433 10.93 -3.99 -23.06
CA ASN A 433 11.60 -4.07 -21.77
C ASN A 433 12.70 -3.00 -21.68
N LEU A 434 12.90 -2.45 -20.48
CA LEU A 434 14.00 -1.53 -20.16
C LEU A 434 14.46 -1.80 -18.73
N PHE A 435 15.72 -2.21 -18.53
CA PHE A 435 16.29 -2.60 -17.23
C PHE A 435 15.42 -3.62 -16.47
N ASP A 436 14.97 -4.66 -17.16
CA ASP A 436 14.07 -5.70 -16.65
C ASP A 436 12.68 -5.19 -16.20
N SER A 437 12.35 -3.93 -16.50
CA SER A 437 11.03 -3.36 -16.24
C SER A 437 10.07 -3.56 -17.41
N SER A 438 8.88 -4.06 -17.10
CA SER A 438 7.73 -4.20 -18.00
C SER A 438 7.10 -2.85 -18.36
N ILE A 439 6.28 -2.83 -19.41
CA ILE A 439 5.57 -1.61 -19.83
C ILE A 439 4.70 -1.04 -18.69
N SER A 440 3.93 -1.88 -18.00
CA SER A 440 3.05 -1.45 -16.91
C SER A 440 3.81 -0.74 -15.79
N GLU A 441 4.97 -1.26 -15.40
CA GLU A 441 5.86 -0.66 -14.40
C GLU A 441 6.41 0.69 -14.85
N ARG A 442 6.81 0.83 -16.12
CA ARG A 442 7.33 2.10 -16.65
C ARG A 442 6.24 3.15 -16.81
N LEU A 443 5.01 2.75 -17.14
CA LEU A 443 3.85 3.65 -17.10
C LEU A 443 3.70 4.25 -15.71
N TRP A 444 3.76 3.43 -14.66
CA TRP A 444 3.70 3.92 -13.28
C TRP A 444 4.85 4.85 -12.90
N PHE A 445 6.07 4.55 -13.35
CA PHE A 445 7.24 5.39 -13.12
C PHE A 445 7.06 6.78 -13.75
N TYR A 446 6.73 6.84 -15.05
CA TYR A 446 6.53 8.12 -15.74
C TYR A 446 5.33 8.89 -15.19
N ASP A 447 4.24 8.20 -14.87
CA ASP A 447 3.06 8.77 -14.22
C ASP A 447 3.40 9.42 -12.88
N GLY A 448 4.21 8.77 -12.05
CA GLY A 448 4.63 9.29 -10.75
C GLY A 448 5.61 10.45 -10.84
N LEU A 449 6.41 10.54 -11.91
CA LEU A 449 7.22 11.73 -12.22
C LEU A 449 6.39 12.90 -12.76
N GLY A 450 5.10 12.70 -13.01
CA GLY A 450 4.23 13.69 -13.65
C GLY A 450 4.49 13.86 -15.15
N LEU A 451 5.08 12.86 -15.80
CA LEU A 451 5.20 12.78 -17.26
C LEU A 451 3.93 12.16 -17.85
N SER A 452 3.74 12.30 -19.16
CA SER A 452 2.56 11.78 -19.87
C SER A 452 2.96 10.64 -20.79
N PRO A 453 3.00 9.39 -20.30
CA PRO A 453 3.41 8.28 -21.14
C PRO A 453 2.30 7.89 -22.13
N VAL A 454 2.70 7.55 -23.35
CA VAL A 454 1.84 7.06 -24.43
C VAL A 454 2.47 5.78 -25.00
N ILE A 455 1.68 4.73 -25.16
CA ILE A 455 2.17 3.46 -25.72
C ILE A 455 1.99 3.48 -27.23
N GLU A 456 3.04 3.16 -27.97
CA GLU A 456 2.95 3.05 -29.43
C GLU A 456 2.07 1.84 -29.84
N GLN A 457 1.23 2.01 -30.88
CA GLN A 457 0.28 0.96 -31.29
C GLN A 457 0.95 -0.37 -31.64
N ALA A 458 2.11 -0.32 -32.31
CA ALA A 458 2.89 -1.52 -32.62
C ALA A 458 3.29 -2.28 -31.33
N THR A 459 3.64 -1.55 -30.29
CA THR A 459 3.94 -2.12 -28.96
C THR A 459 2.71 -2.72 -28.31
N VAL A 460 1.54 -2.06 -28.42
CA VAL A 460 0.26 -2.60 -27.92
C VAL A 460 -0.08 -3.93 -28.59
N ASP A 461 0.11 -4.02 -29.90
CA ASP A 461 -0.20 -5.22 -30.68
C ASP A 461 0.65 -6.44 -30.24
N ASP A 462 1.88 -6.20 -29.81
CA ASP A 462 2.83 -7.22 -29.33
C ASP A 462 2.62 -7.66 -27.86
N LEU A 463 1.75 -7.00 -27.10
CA LEU A 463 1.47 -7.36 -25.71
C LEU A 463 0.63 -8.63 -25.59
N ASP A 464 0.92 -9.44 -24.56
CA ASP A 464 0.10 -10.58 -24.19
C ASP A 464 -1.19 -10.16 -23.46
N GLN A 465 -2.11 -11.11 -23.28
CA GLN A 465 -3.40 -10.87 -22.61
C GLN A 465 -3.23 -10.35 -21.17
N LYS A 466 -2.24 -10.84 -20.42
CA LYS A 466 -2.04 -10.47 -19.01
C LYS A 466 -1.54 -9.02 -18.90
N SER A 467 -0.52 -8.65 -19.68
CA SER A 467 0.02 -7.30 -19.70
C SER A 467 -1.03 -6.28 -20.14
N LEU A 468 -1.75 -6.58 -21.22
CA LEU A 468 -2.77 -5.65 -21.74
C LEU A 468 -3.96 -5.53 -20.77
N ARG A 469 -4.38 -6.63 -20.12
CA ARG A 469 -5.39 -6.59 -19.06
C ARG A 469 -4.96 -5.70 -17.90
N ASN A 470 -3.72 -5.83 -17.41
CA ASN A 470 -3.23 -5.05 -16.28
C ASN A 470 -3.24 -3.55 -16.61
N ILE A 471 -2.74 -3.17 -17.78
CA ILE A 471 -2.73 -1.78 -18.24
C ILE A 471 -4.17 -1.25 -18.37
N ALA A 472 -5.03 -1.94 -19.11
CA ALA A 472 -6.41 -1.53 -19.33
C ALA A 472 -7.18 -1.40 -18.00
N ARG A 473 -7.02 -2.35 -17.08
CA ARG A 473 -7.69 -2.32 -15.77
C ARG A 473 -7.20 -1.15 -14.91
N ASN A 474 -5.91 -0.83 -14.93
CA ASN A 474 -5.37 0.32 -14.19
C ASN A 474 -5.84 1.65 -14.79
N MET A 475 -5.94 1.75 -16.12
CA MET A 475 -6.53 2.91 -16.80
C MET A 475 -8.02 3.07 -16.45
N VAL A 476 -8.83 2.03 -16.63
CA VAL A 476 -10.27 2.04 -16.31
C VAL A 476 -10.51 2.26 -14.81
N GLY A 477 -9.64 1.72 -13.95
CA GLY A 477 -9.70 1.91 -12.50
C GLY A 477 -9.29 3.30 -12.03
N GLY A 478 -8.76 4.17 -12.91
CA GLY A 478 -8.24 5.48 -12.50
C GLY A 478 -7.06 5.37 -11.52
N ASN A 479 -6.25 4.33 -11.69
CA ASN A 479 -5.08 4.08 -10.85
C ASN A 479 -3.91 4.99 -11.26
N TYR A 480 -3.77 5.27 -12.56
CA TYR A 480 -2.84 6.27 -13.08
C TYR A 480 -3.38 7.71 -12.91
N LYS A 481 -2.50 8.70 -12.68
CA LYS A 481 -2.88 10.11 -12.45
C LYS A 481 -2.73 11.01 -13.68
N ALA A 482 -1.58 10.92 -14.34
CA ALA A 482 -1.13 11.71 -15.49
C ALA A 482 -1.23 10.94 -16.83
N VAL A 483 -1.35 9.61 -16.80
CA VAL A 483 -1.70 8.83 -18.01
C VAL A 483 -3.10 9.25 -18.45
N GLU A 484 -3.19 10.06 -19.50
CA GLU A 484 -4.47 10.32 -20.15
C GLU A 484 -5.03 8.98 -20.64
N THR A 485 -6.27 8.70 -20.24
CA THR A 485 -6.94 7.47 -20.68
C THR A 485 -7.12 7.54 -22.18
N ASP A 486 -6.20 6.93 -22.94
CA ASP A 486 -6.44 6.60 -24.34
C ASP A 486 -7.49 5.48 -24.38
N PRO A 487 -8.75 5.80 -24.71
CA PRO A 487 -9.80 4.79 -24.70
C PRO A 487 -9.54 3.71 -25.76
N GLU A 488 -8.79 4.00 -26.83
CA GLU A 488 -8.56 3.00 -27.89
C GLU A 488 -7.69 1.83 -27.38
N LEU A 489 -6.77 2.06 -26.44
CA LEU A 489 -6.03 0.96 -25.81
C LEU A 489 -6.98 0.00 -25.09
N VAL A 490 -7.92 0.54 -24.31
CA VAL A 490 -8.92 -0.26 -23.59
C VAL A 490 -9.87 -0.96 -24.56
N TRP A 491 -10.30 -0.30 -25.63
CA TRP A 491 -11.16 -0.91 -26.64
C TRP A 491 -10.43 -1.95 -27.49
N SER A 492 -9.14 -1.76 -27.78
CA SER A 492 -8.28 -2.76 -28.41
C SER A 492 -8.14 -4.00 -27.53
N TYR A 493 -8.00 -3.82 -26.22
CA TYR A 493 -8.03 -4.93 -25.26
C TYR A 493 -9.35 -5.71 -25.31
N VAL A 494 -10.49 -5.01 -25.23
CA VAL A 494 -11.83 -5.62 -25.29
C VAL A 494 -12.04 -6.35 -26.62
N ARG A 495 -11.57 -5.78 -27.74
CA ARG A 495 -11.64 -6.36 -29.09
C ARG A 495 -10.85 -7.67 -29.18
N ARG A 496 -9.64 -7.71 -28.61
CA ARG A 496 -8.71 -8.85 -28.71
C ARG A 496 -9.08 -9.98 -27.74
N PHE A 497 -9.57 -9.64 -26.55
CA PHE A 497 -9.82 -10.61 -25.48
C PHE A 497 -11.23 -10.47 -24.87
N PRO A 498 -12.31 -10.56 -25.67
CA PRO A 498 -13.67 -10.28 -25.21
C PRO A 498 -14.17 -11.26 -24.13
N SER A 499 -13.57 -12.46 -24.03
CA SER A 499 -13.89 -13.47 -23.03
C SER A 499 -13.11 -13.32 -21.71
N ASP A 500 -12.14 -12.40 -21.64
CA ASP A 500 -11.46 -12.11 -20.37
C ASP A 500 -12.44 -11.42 -19.41
N TRP A 501 -12.42 -11.80 -18.13
CA TRP A 501 -13.35 -11.28 -17.12
C TRP A 501 -13.37 -9.75 -17.05
N ALA A 502 -12.21 -9.09 -17.22
CA ALA A 502 -12.15 -7.63 -17.16
C ALA A 502 -12.77 -6.98 -18.40
N ALA A 503 -12.64 -7.61 -19.58
CA ALA A 503 -13.30 -7.15 -20.79
C ALA A 503 -14.82 -7.34 -20.68
N MET A 504 -15.27 -8.48 -20.14
CA MET A 504 -16.69 -8.73 -19.90
C MET A 504 -17.31 -7.73 -18.91
N TYR A 505 -16.55 -7.29 -17.89
CA TYR A 505 -16.99 -6.24 -16.96
C TYR A 505 -17.19 -4.89 -17.65
N ILE A 506 -16.29 -4.52 -18.56
CA ILE A 506 -16.41 -3.30 -19.36
C ILE A 506 -17.65 -3.39 -20.27
N LEU A 507 -17.87 -4.53 -20.92
CA LEU A 507 -19.03 -4.76 -21.79
C LEU A 507 -20.36 -4.70 -21.03
N ASP A 508 -20.48 -5.37 -19.87
CA ASP A 508 -21.68 -5.27 -19.03
C ASP A 508 -21.91 -3.82 -18.56
N ALA A 509 -20.86 -3.12 -18.14
CA ALA A 509 -20.98 -1.73 -17.72
C ALA A 509 -21.46 -0.83 -18.87
N SER A 510 -20.94 -1.03 -20.10
CA SER A 510 -21.42 -0.34 -21.30
C SER A 510 -22.90 -0.64 -21.57
N ALA A 511 -23.32 -1.90 -21.48
CA ALA A 511 -24.71 -2.30 -21.70
C ALA A 511 -25.65 -1.69 -20.66
N ALA A 512 -25.25 -1.67 -19.39
CA ALA A 512 -25.99 -1.07 -18.31
C ALA A 512 -26.15 0.45 -18.47
N THR A 513 -25.14 1.15 -19.01
CA THR A 513 -25.25 2.58 -19.35
C THR A 513 -26.23 2.82 -20.51
N GLU A 514 -26.33 1.92 -21.49
CA GLU A 514 -27.35 2.00 -22.55
C GLU A 514 -28.78 1.75 -22.01
N ALA A 515 -28.92 0.88 -21.01
CA ALA A 515 -30.22 0.44 -20.45
C ALA A 515 -30.89 1.46 -19.52
N LEU A 516 -30.35 2.68 -19.36
CA LEU A 516 -30.95 3.72 -18.50
C LEU A 516 -32.38 4.13 -18.91
N GLN A 517 -32.79 3.84 -20.15
CA GLN A 517 -34.14 4.12 -20.65
C GLN A 517 -35.08 2.91 -20.63
N ASP A 518 -34.58 1.74 -20.19
CA ASP A 518 -35.34 0.49 -20.20
C ASP A 518 -36.24 0.35 -18.96
N PRO A 519 -37.29 -0.48 -19.01
CA PRO A 519 -38.11 -0.79 -17.84
C PRO A 519 -37.31 -1.36 -16.67
N LEU A 520 -37.64 -0.94 -15.45
CA LEU A 520 -36.98 -1.42 -14.22
C LEU A 520 -37.23 -2.90 -13.97
N ALA A 521 -36.17 -3.61 -13.55
CA ALA A 521 -36.28 -4.91 -12.92
C ALA A 521 -36.90 -4.81 -11.52
N LYS A 522 -37.58 -5.88 -11.09
CA LYS A 522 -38.09 -6.00 -9.72
C LYS A 522 -36.96 -6.32 -8.75
N GLY A 523 -36.89 -5.61 -7.62
CA GLY A 523 -35.94 -5.88 -6.54
C GLY A 523 -35.33 -4.62 -5.95
N THR A 524 -34.78 -4.74 -4.74
CA THR A 524 -34.07 -3.67 -4.01
C THR A 524 -32.55 -3.82 -4.12
N GLU A 525 -32.05 -5.02 -4.39
CA GLU A 525 -30.63 -5.29 -4.51
C GLU A 525 -30.04 -4.75 -5.81
N PRO A 526 -28.72 -4.45 -5.84
CA PRO A 526 -28.02 -4.12 -7.07
C PRO A 526 -28.13 -5.25 -8.11
N THR A 527 -28.27 -4.84 -9.36
CA THR A 527 -28.27 -5.73 -10.51
C THR A 527 -26.89 -6.36 -10.68
N VAL A 528 -26.83 -7.66 -10.98
CA VAL A 528 -25.60 -8.38 -11.29
C VAL A 528 -25.57 -8.67 -12.79
N GLY A 529 -24.57 -8.13 -13.48
CA GLY A 529 -24.28 -8.32 -14.90
C GLY A 529 -24.05 -9.78 -15.29
N ARG A 530 -24.08 -10.08 -16.59
CA ARG A 530 -23.85 -11.44 -17.10
C ARG A 530 -22.46 -11.97 -16.76
N SER A 531 -21.47 -11.08 -16.71
CA SER A 531 -20.10 -11.34 -16.30
C SER A 531 -19.93 -11.56 -14.79
N GLY A 532 -20.97 -11.26 -13.99
CA GLY A 532 -20.91 -11.22 -12.53
C GLY A 532 -20.52 -9.86 -11.95
N ILE A 533 -20.32 -8.83 -12.77
CA ILE A 533 -20.12 -7.46 -12.26
C ILE A 533 -21.36 -6.99 -11.50
N VAL A 534 -21.17 -6.39 -10.34
CA VAL A 534 -22.26 -5.76 -9.60
C VAL A 534 -22.39 -4.28 -9.97
N ILE A 535 -23.59 -3.87 -10.36
CA ILE A 535 -23.88 -2.53 -10.88
C ILE A 535 -24.18 -1.60 -9.70
N ASP A 536 -23.11 -1.18 -9.02
CA ASP A 536 -23.13 -0.19 -7.93
C ASP A 536 -21.76 0.52 -7.74
N HIS A 537 -21.67 1.29 -6.65
CA HIS A 537 -20.51 2.09 -6.26
C HIS A 537 -19.18 1.31 -6.15
N ARG A 538 -19.19 -0.01 -6.01
CA ARG A 538 -17.96 -0.83 -6.05
C ARG A 538 -17.20 -0.66 -7.35
N ASN A 539 -17.92 -0.46 -8.45
CA ASN A 539 -17.38 -0.38 -9.81
C ASN A 539 -17.46 1.05 -10.40
N ASP A 540 -17.56 2.09 -9.56
CA ASP A 540 -17.71 3.50 -9.96
C ASP A 540 -16.78 3.92 -11.10
N GLU A 541 -15.50 3.52 -11.06
CA GLU A 541 -14.53 3.93 -12.08
C GLU A 541 -14.78 3.27 -13.46
N VAL A 542 -15.26 2.02 -13.48
CA VAL A 542 -15.63 1.33 -14.73
C VAL A 542 -16.82 2.05 -15.38
N PHE A 543 -17.83 2.38 -14.59
CA PHE A 543 -19.02 3.10 -15.06
C PHE A 543 -18.68 4.52 -15.52
N ARG A 544 -17.77 5.21 -14.82
CA ARG A 544 -17.24 6.51 -15.26
C ARG A 544 -16.54 6.40 -16.60
N PHE A 545 -15.69 5.39 -16.79
CA PHE A 545 -14.97 5.15 -18.04
C PHE A 545 -15.95 4.95 -19.21
N VAL A 546 -16.86 3.98 -19.14
CA VAL A 546 -17.76 3.66 -20.26
C VAL A 546 -18.81 4.74 -20.55
N THR A 547 -19.15 5.56 -19.55
CA THR A 547 -20.04 6.71 -19.74
C THR A 547 -19.31 7.86 -20.43
N LYS A 548 -18.04 8.10 -20.08
CA LYS A 548 -17.22 9.14 -20.69
C LYS A 548 -16.75 8.77 -22.10
N TYR A 549 -16.45 7.50 -22.31
CA TYR A 549 -15.98 6.94 -23.56
C TYR A 549 -16.92 5.80 -23.97
N PRO A 550 -18.01 6.09 -24.69
CA PRO A 550 -18.92 5.05 -25.16
C PRO A 550 -18.22 4.03 -26.04
N ILE A 551 -18.76 2.81 -26.07
CA ILE A 551 -18.24 1.74 -26.92
C ILE A 551 -18.18 2.19 -28.40
N PRO A 552 -17.06 1.97 -29.11
CA PRO A 552 -16.97 2.28 -30.54
C PRO A 552 -17.97 1.47 -31.38
N SER A 553 -18.47 2.07 -32.46
CA SER A 553 -19.45 1.44 -33.35
C SER A 553 -19.00 0.07 -33.90
N GLY A 554 -17.70 -0.08 -34.19
CA GLY A 554 -17.10 -1.33 -34.65
C GLY A 554 -17.04 -2.46 -33.61
N LEU A 555 -17.45 -2.22 -32.36
CA LEU A 555 -17.49 -3.21 -31.28
C LEU A 555 -18.91 -3.50 -30.78
N LEU A 556 -19.95 -2.91 -31.39
CA LEU A 556 -21.34 -3.08 -30.93
C LEU A 556 -21.82 -4.53 -30.97
N ASP A 557 -21.30 -5.34 -31.89
CA ASP A 557 -21.61 -6.77 -31.97
C ASP A 557 -21.14 -7.53 -30.71
N LEU A 558 -20.04 -7.10 -30.08
CA LEU A 558 -19.57 -7.67 -28.81
C LEU A 558 -20.48 -7.30 -27.64
N LEU A 559 -21.26 -6.22 -27.75
CA LEU A 559 -22.18 -5.77 -26.71
C LEU A 559 -23.51 -6.53 -26.73
N ALA A 560 -23.91 -7.04 -27.90
CA ALA A 560 -25.20 -7.72 -28.08
C ALA A 560 -25.52 -8.81 -27.03
N PRO A 561 -24.58 -9.65 -26.57
CA PRO A 561 -24.83 -10.67 -25.55
C PRO A 561 -25.12 -10.12 -24.13
N TYR A 562 -24.84 -8.85 -23.90
CA TYR A 562 -24.96 -8.15 -22.61
C TYR A 562 -26.18 -7.19 -22.59
N ARG A 563 -26.77 -6.91 -23.77
CA ARG A 563 -27.98 -6.08 -23.91
C ARG A 563 -29.23 -6.79 -23.37
N ASN A 564 -30.26 -5.98 -23.08
CA ASN A 564 -31.55 -6.38 -22.52
C ASN A 564 -31.52 -6.78 -21.03
N GLN A 565 -30.49 -6.37 -20.30
CA GLN A 565 -30.47 -6.49 -18.86
C GLN A 565 -31.30 -5.37 -18.22
N ALA A 566 -32.48 -5.70 -17.69
CA ALA A 566 -33.26 -4.75 -16.90
C ALA A 566 -32.53 -4.41 -15.59
N LEU A 567 -32.37 -3.12 -15.30
CA LEU A 567 -31.73 -2.63 -14.08
C LEU A 567 -32.74 -2.52 -12.94
N THR A 568 -32.34 -2.88 -11.73
CA THR A 568 -33.08 -2.55 -10.51
C THR A 568 -33.03 -1.05 -10.25
N ALA A 569 -33.94 -0.55 -9.40
CA ALA A 569 -34.00 0.87 -9.06
C ALA A 569 -32.69 1.38 -8.44
N ALA A 570 -32.03 0.56 -7.60
CA ALA A 570 -30.75 0.89 -6.99
C ALA A 570 -29.64 1.07 -8.05
N SER A 571 -29.52 0.12 -8.99
CA SER A 571 -28.51 0.19 -10.06
C SER A 571 -28.78 1.33 -11.03
N MET A 572 -30.03 1.56 -11.44
CA MET A 572 -30.38 2.68 -12.32
C MET A 572 -30.08 4.03 -11.65
N ALA A 573 -30.38 4.18 -10.35
CA ALA A 573 -30.04 5.38 -9.60
C ALA A 573 -28.53 5.62 -9.54
N PHE A 574 -27.74 4.56 -9.30
CA PHE A 574 -26.28 4.64 -9.32
C PHE A 574 -25.72 5.05 -10.68
N VAL A 575 -26.10 4.37 -11.77
CA VAL A 575 -25.58 4.68 -13.12
C VAL A 575 -25.99 6.11 -13.53
N SER A 576 -27.23 6.52 -13.20
CA SER A 576 -27.68 7.91 -13.42
C SER A 576 -26.85 8.93 -12.64
N LYS A 577 -26.52 8.63 -11.37
CA LYS A 577 -25.69 9.48 -10.50
C LYS A 577 -24.28 9.67 -11.09
N VAL A 578 -23.67 8.60 -11.61
CA VAL A 578 -22.37 8.69 -12.31
C VAL A 578 -22.45 9.63 -13.51
N GLY A 579 -23.47 9.50 -14.35
CA GLY A 579 -23.69 10.38 -15.50
C GLY A 579 -23.87 11.86 -15.10
N GLN A 580 -24.62 12.13 -14.04
CA GLN A 580 -24.79 13.49 -13.51
C GLN A 580 -23.46 14.10 -13.02
N TYR A 581 -22.61 13.31 -12.37
CA TYR A 581 -21.29 13.75 -11.92
C TYR A 581 -20.38 14.11 -13.08
N LEU A 582 -20.29 13.26 -14.10
CA LEU A 582 -19.47 13.53 -15.29
C LEU A 582 -19.92 14.80 -16.04
N ASN A 583 -21.24 15.01 -16.18
CA ASN A 583 -21.78 16.21 -16.78
C ASN A 583 -21.37 17.46 -15.99
N THR A 584 -21.47 17.39 -14.66
CA THR A 584 -21.11 18.49 -13.77
C THR A 584 -19.61 18.80 -13.81
N GLU A 585 -18.76 17.76 -13.81
CA GLU A 585 -17.30 17.88 -13.93
C GLU A 585 -16.92 18.51 -15.28
N SER A 586 -17.55 18.07 -16.38
CA SER A 586 -17.34 18.63 -17.72
C SER A 586 -17.68 20.12 -17.80
N ILE A 587 -18.79 20.55 -17.19
CA ILE A 587 -19.18 21.97 -17.10
C ILE A 587 -18.15 22.76 -16.30
N LEU A 588 -17.64 22.22 -15.19
CA LEU A 588 -16.63 22.89 -14.36
C LEU A 588 -15.29 23.05 -15.11
N ILE A 589 -14.88 22.03 -15.86
CA ILE A 589 -13.69 22.08 -16.72
C ILE A 589 -13.89 23.12 -17.84
N ALA A 590 -15.06 23.18 -18.46
CA ALA A 590 -15.35 24.20 -19.47
C ALA A 590 -15.27 25.62 -18.88
N ARG A 591 -15.79 25.82 -17.66
CA ARG A 591 -15.75 27.10 -16.92
C ARG A 591 -14.39 27.47 -16.34
N SER A 592 -13.48 26.52 -16.15
CA SER A 592 -12.09 26.83 -15.78
C SER A 592 -11.24 27.22 -16.99
N ARG A 593 -11.72 26.91 -18.21
CA ARG A 593 -11.11 27.27 -19.49
C ARG A 593 -11.58 28.62 -20.05
N SER A 594 -12.75 29.12 -19.60
CA SER A 594 -13.29 30.45 -19.90
C SER A 594 -12.88 31.46 -18.84
#